data_AF-A0A3P7MXX3-F1
#
_entry.id   AF-A0A3P7MXX3-F1
#
_cell.length_a   1.000
_cell.length_b   1.000
_cell.length_c   1.000
_cell.angle_alpha   90.00
_cell.angle_beta   90.00
_cell.angle_gamma   90.00
#
_symmetry.space_group_name_H-M   'P 1'
#
loop_
_entity.id
_entity.type
_entity.pdbx_description
1 polymer ?
#
loop_
_entity_poly.entity_id
_entity_poly.type
_entity_poly.pdbx_seq_one_letter_code
_entity_poly.pdbx_strand_id
1 'polypeptide(L)'
;MNGLTKPVQMPTAMKHSFVVSTEGGVLHLIEQDGTGTKLCQLDYRVEFVAHYHQKELLIALASDLMLYHFNILPDSTIKERLKVKLNGKPGSTVIVLKENLLLISHQERDLRVWNLETEENGTISLQSAKGYSADDAVLCMDYSKKKGMQTEK
;
A
#
# COMPACT_ATOMS: atom_id res chain seq x y z
N MET A 1 34.08 37.34 -30.12
CA MET A 1 32.95 37.24 -29.18
C MET A 1 32.46 35.80 -29.18
N ASN A 2 32.99 34.95 -28.29
CA ASN A 2 32.63 33.53 -28.21
C ASN A 2 31.55 33.36 -27.14
N GLY A 3 30.30 33.22 -27.56
CA GLY A 3 29.21 32.87 -26.66
C GLY A 3 29.30 31.39 -26.31
N LEU A 4 29.79 31.06 -25.12
CA LEU A 4 29.62 29.73 -24.54
C LEU A 4 28.13 29.49 -24.31
N THR A 5 27.53 28.61 -25.11
CA THR A 5 26.24 28.00 -24.79
C THR A 5 26.43 27.12 -23.56
N LYS A 6 25.92 27.58 -22.41
CA LYS A 6 25.79 26.71 -21.23
C LYS A 6 24.88 25.54 -21.63
N PRO A 7 25.27 24.27 -21.40
CA PRO A 7 24.35 23.17 -21.61
C PRO A 7 23.15 23.37 -20.70
N VAL A 8 21.95 23.31 -21.28
CA VAL A 8 20.70 23.30 -20.53
C VAL A 8 20.76 22.08 -19.61
N GLN A 9 20.91 22.33 -18.32
CA GLN A 9 20.87 21.29 -17.30
C GLN A 9 19.41 20.84 -17.23
N MET A 10 19.12 19.71 -17.89
CA MET A 10 17.80 19.09 -17.80
C MET A 10 17.51 18.83 -16.31
N PRO A 11 16.28 19.08 -15.84
CA PRO A 11 15.86 18.65 -14.50
C PRO A 11 16.18 17.16 -14.38
N THR A 12 16.79 16.75 -13.26
CA THR A 12 17.08 15.35 -12.94
C THR A 12 15.94 14.49 -13.46
N ALA A 13 16.20 13.62 -14.44
CA ALA A 13 15.18 12.78 -15.03
C ALA A 13 14.40 12.13 -13.88
N MET A 14 13.08 12.29 -13.87
CA MET A 14 12.25 11.67 -12.85
C MET A 14 12.53 10.18 -12.89
N LYS A 15 13.26 9.68 -11.89
CA LYS A 15 13.64 8.28 -11.81
C LYS A 15 12.37 7.52 -11.46
N HIS A 16 11.82 6.81 -12.44
CA HIS A 16 10.65 5.97 -12.22
C HIS A 16 11.12 4.59 -11.77
N SER A 17 10.56 4.09 -10.68
CA SER A 17 10.80 2.74 -10.21
C SER A 17 9.51 2.13 -9.70
N PHE A 18 9.45 0.80 -9.68
CA PHE A 18 8.32 0.07 -9.15
C PHE A 18 8.82 -1.12 -8.33
N VAL A 19 8.05 -1.48 -7.32
CA VAL A 19 8.32 -2.67 -6.52
C VAL A 19 7.43 -3.80 -6.99
N VAL A 20 8.05 -4.96 -7.22
CA VAL A 20 7.33 -6.21 -7.53
C VAL A 20 7.63 -7.25 -6.48
N SER A 21 6.67 -8.14 -6.25
CA SER A 21 6.85 -9.33 -5.43
C SER A 21 6.85 -10.58 -6.28
N THR A 22 7.62 -11.58 -5.88
CA THR A 22 7.55 -12.93 -6.44
C THR A 22 6.64 -13.83 -5.60
N GLU A 23 6.16 -14.94 -6.18
CA GLU A 23 5.38 -15.95 -5.45
C GLU A 23 6.14 -16.50 -4.24
N GLY A 24 7.47 -16.58 -4.33
CA GLY A 24 8.36 -16.98 -3.25
C GLY A 24 8.57 -15.93 -2.16
N GLY A 25 7.84 -14.79 -2.17
CA GLY A 25 7.91 -13.78 -1.11
C GLY A 25 9.07 -12.79 -1.22
N VAL A 26 9.76 -12.73 -2.36
CA VAL A 26 10.87 -11.77 -2.56
C VAL A 26 10.31 -10.44 -3.07
N LEU A 27 10.71 -9.33 -2.44
CA LEU A 27 10.46 -7.98 -2.96
C LEU A 27 11.66 -7.50 -3.78
N HIS A 28 11.41 -6.99 -4.98
CA HIS A 28 12.42 -6.40 -5.86
C HIS A 28 12.03 -4.97 -6.23
N LEU A 29 13.00 -4.07 -6.19
CA LEU A 29 12.92 -2.75 -6.81
C LEU A 29 13.40 -2.88 -8.25
N ILE A 30 12.55 -2.48 -9.19
CA ILE A 30 12.90 -2.39 -10.61
C ILE A 30 13.04 -0.92 -10.96
N GLU A 31 14.24 -0.53 -11.37
CA GLU A 31 14.59 0.81 -11.83
C GLU A 31 14.17 1.02 -13.29
N GLN A 32 14.11 2.28 -13.72
CA GLN A 32 13.70 2.65 -15.09
C GLN A 32 14.56 2.02 -16.18
N ASP A 33 15.84 1.77 -15.90
CA ASP A 33 16.79 1.14 -16.83
C ASP A 33 16.64 -0.40 -16.89
N GLY A 34 15.69 -0.96 -16.12
CA GLY A 34 15.46 -2.39 -16.02
C GLY A 34 16.32 -3.09 -14.95
N THR A 35 17.18 -2.37 -14.25
CA THR A 35 17.99 -2.94 -13.17
C THR A 35 17.09 -3.38 -12.02
N GLY A 36 17.19 -4.66 -11.67
CA GLY A 36 16.46 -5.25 -10.54
C GLY A 36 17.36 -5.39 -9.31
N THR A 37 16.92 -4.82 -8.18
CA THR A 37 17.58 -4.96 -6.88
C THR A 37 16.67 -5.71 -5.93
N LYS A 38 17.17 -6.80 -5.31
CA LYS A 38 16.44 -7.49 -4.24
C LYS A 38 16.40 -6.60 -2.99
N LEU A 39 15.20 -6.29 -2.52
CA LEU A 39 15.00 -5.50 -1.30
C LEU A 39 15.01 -6.39 -0.06
N CYS A 40 14.16 -7.42 -0.03
CA CYS A 40 14.10 -8.39 1.07
C CYS A 40 13.43 -9.70 0.65
N GLN A 41 13.49 -10.67 1.57
CA GLN A 41 12.80 -11.95 1.50
C GLN A 41 11.81 -12.02 2.65
N LEU A 42 10.52 -12.24 2.36
CA LEU A 42 9.52 -12.57 3.37
C LEU A 42 9.36 -14.09 3.48
N ASP A 43 8.85 -14.56 4.62
CA ASP A 43 8.65 -16.00 4.87
C ASP A 43 7.49 -16.60 4.06
N TYR A 44 6.57 -15.75 3.59
CA TYR A 44 5.32 -16.13 2.92
C TYR A 44 5.10 -15.32 1.63
N ARG A 45 4.21 -15.82 0.76
CA ARG A 45 3.82 -15.15 -0.49
C ARG A 45 3.30 -13.74 -0.20
N VAL A 46 3.67 -12.76 -1.02
CA VAL A 46 3.11 -11.40 -0.95
C VAL A 46 1.78 -11.36 -1.70
N GLU A 47 0.72 -10.92 -1.04
CA GLU A 47 -0.63 -10.76 -1.61
C GLU A 47 -0.91 -9.33 -2.04
N PHE A 48 -0.22 -8.37 -1.43
CA PHE A 48 -0.38 -6.94 -1.72
C PHE A 48 0.93 -6.22 -1.51
N VAL A 49 1.25 -5.30 -2.42
CA VAL A 49 2.36 -4.37 -2.31
C VAL A 49 1.91 -2.99 -2.78
N ALA A 50 2.25 -1.95 -2.03
CA ALA A 50 1.94 -0.58 -2.41
C ALA A 50 2.98 0.40 -1.85
N HIS A 51 3.19 1.50 -2.56
CA HIS A 51 4.08 2.58 -2.12
C HIS A 51 3.28 3.83 -1.74
N TYR A 52 3.45 4.28 -0.50
CA TYR A 52 2.94 5.56 -0.02
C TYR A 52 4.04 6.61 -0.10
N HIS A 53 4.07 7.33 -1.23
CA HIS A 53 5.17 8.22 -1.62
C HIS A 53 5.40 9.39 -0.66
N GLN A 54 4.36 9.91 0.00
CA GLN A 54 4.52 11.06 0.91
C GLN A 54 5.44 10.77 2.10
N LYS A 55 5.62 9.49 2.47
CA LYS A 55 6.50 9.06 3.58
C LYS A 55 7.57 8.04 3.16
N GLU A 56 7.80 7.84 1.86
CA GLU A 56 8.71 6.81 1.34
C GLU A 56 8.47 5.44 2.02
N LEU A 57 7.19 5.08 2.13
CA LEU A 57 6.72 3.92 2.90
C LEU A 57 6.24 2.83 1.95
N LEU A 58 6.96 1.71 1.92
CA LEU A 58 6.57 0.50 1.22
C LEU A 58 5.72 -0.37 2.15
N ILE A 59 4.55 -0.77 1.69
CA ILE A 59 3.59 -1.59 2.42
C ILE A 59 3.55 -2.95 1.73
N ALA A 60 3.67 -4.03 2.48
CA ALA A 60 3.50 -5.38 1.97
C ALA A 60 2.61 -6.21 2.90
N LEU A 61 1.65 -6.94 2.35
CA LEU A 61 0.86 -7.94 3.07
C LEU A 61 1.28 -9.33 2.59
N ALA A 62 1.72 -10.17 3.51
CA ALA A 62 2.01 -11.56 3.24
C ALA A 62 0.77 -12.45 3.44
N SER A 63 0.77 -13.63 2.84
CA SER A 63 -0.37 -14.57 2.80
C SER A 63 -0.73 -15.14 4.16
N ASP A 64 0.20 -15.09 5.12
CA ASP A 64 -0.07 -15.42 6.51
C ASP A 64 -0.80 -14.28 7.25
N LEU A 65 -1.10 -13.15 6.62
CA LEU A 65 -1.66 -11.92 7.20
C LEU A 65 -0.66 -11.08 7.99
N MET A 66 0.64 -11.26 7.78
CA MET A 66 1.63 -10.33 8.30
C MET A 66 1.69 -9.08 7.40
N LEU A 67 1.35 -7.92 7.98
CA LEU A 67 1.48 -6.61 7.33
C LEU A 67 2.80 -5.97 7.74
N TYR A 68 3.57 -5.55 6.74
CA TYR A 68 4.86 -4.92 6.91
C TYR A 68 4.83 -3.50 6.38
N HIS A 69 5.45 -2.58 7.12
CA HIS A 69 5.86 -1.29 6.60
C HIS A 69 7.39 -1.22 6.56
N PHE A 70 7.92 -0.84 5.41
CA PHE A 70 9.34 -0.61 5.20
C PHE A 70 9.58 0.82 4.73
N ASN A 71 10.72 1.39 5.09
CA ASN A 71 11.25 2.56 4.42
C ASN A 71 12.27 2.12 3.38
N ILE A 72 12.16 2.63 2.15
CA ILE A 72 13.19 2.45 1.12
C ILE A 72 14.26 3.51 1.36
N LEU A 73 15.50 3.09 1.48
CA LEU A 73 16.65 3.98 1.70
C LEU A 73 17.28 4.40 0.36
N PRO A 74 18.04 5.52 0.33
CA PRO A 74 18.68 6.01 -0.90
C PRO A 74 19.67 5.04 -1.56
N ASP A 75 20.17 4.05 -0.83
CA ASP A 75 21.05 2.99 -1.31
C ASP A 75 20.30 1.76 -1.84
N SER A 76 18.99 1.89 -2.05
CA SER A 76 18.08 0.83 -2.49
C SER A 76 18.01 -0.36 -1.53
N THR A 77 18.35 -0.15 -0.26
CA THR A 77 18.03 -1.09 0.83
C THR A 77 16.71 -0.72 1.50
N ILE A 78 16.20 -1.59 2.38
CA ILE A 78 15.00 -1.30 3.16
C ILE A 78 15.24 -1.41 4.65
N LYS A 79 14.50 -0.62 5.41
CA LYS A 79 14.42 -0.70 6.88
C LYS A 79 13.00 -1.05 7.30
N GLU A 80 12.84 -2.14 8.06
CA GLU A 80 11.55 -2.47 8.66
C GLU A 80 11.18 -1.39 9.70
N ARG A 81 9.98 -0.83 9.53
CA ARG A 81 9.40 0.17 10.42
C ARG A 81 8.34 -0.46 11.33
N LEU A 82 7.56 -1.38 10.77
CA LEU A 82 6.46 -2.05 11.44
C LEU A 82 6.31 -3.46 10.87
N LYS A 83 6.03 -4.41 11.74
CA LYS A 83 5.56 -5.75 11.42
C LYS A 83 4.41 -6.09 12.35
N VAL A 84 3.21 -6.30 11.81
CA VAL A 84 2.02 -6.60 12.60
C VAL A 84 1.20 -7.72 11.97
N LYS A 85 0.72 -8.65 12.80
CA LYS A 85 -0.18 -9.70 12.38
C LYS A 85 -1.61 -9.17 12.37
N LEU A 86 -2.28 -9.21 11.22
CA LEU A 86 -3.70 -8.87 11.14
C LEU A 86 -4.55 -10.03 11.64
N ASN A 87 -5.66 -9.70 12.30
CA ASN A 87 -6.65 -10.68 12.73
C ASN A 87 -7.68 -10.83 11.62
N GLY A 88 -7.71 -11.99 10.98
CA GLY A 88 -8.64 -12.30 9.91
C GLY A 88 -8.37 -13.68 9.34
N LYS A 89 -9.07 -14.01 8.25
CA LYS A 89 -8.85 -15.27 7.53
C LYS A 89 -7.93 -15.05 6.32
N PRO A 90 -6.85 -15.85 6.17
CA PRO A 90 -6.04 -15.86 4.96
C PRO A 90 -6.89 -16.09 3.71
N GLY A 91 -6.54 -15.41 2.61
CA GLY A 91 -7.19 -15.58 1.31
C GLY A 91 -8.52 -14.83 1.12
N SER A 92 -9.09 -14.21 2.16
CA SER A 92 -10.29 -13.35 2.03
C SER A 92 -9.99 -11.86 2.21
N THR A 93 -8.72 -11.49 2.32
CA THR A 93 -8.34 -10.10 2.62
C THR A 93 -8.36 -9.23 1.38
N VAL A 94 -9.14 -8.16 1.43
CA VAL A 94 -9.13 -7.07 0.46
C VAL A 94 -8.44 -5.89 1.12
N ILE A 95 -7.39 -5.38 0.49
CA ILE A 95 -6.60 -4.26 0.99
C ILE A 95 -6.42 -3.23 -0.12
N VAL A 96 -6.61 -1.96 0.22
CA VAL A 96 -6.55 -0.85 -0.74
C VAL A 96 -5.82 0.32 -0.10
N LEU A 97 -4.80 0.83 -0.79
CA LEU A 97 -4.18 2.11 -0.46
C LEU A 97 -4.80 3.22 -1.31
N LYS A 98 -5.37 4.25 -0.66
CA LYS A 98 -5.87 5.45 -1.32
C LYS A 98 -5.46 6.69 -0.53
N GLU A 99 -4.75 7.60 -1.20
CA GLU A 99 -4.13 8.76 -0.54
C GLU A 99 -3.29 8.30 0.68
N ASN A 100 -3.65 8.74 1.88
CA ASN A 100 -3.03 8.38 3.15
C ASN A 100 -3.78 7.26 3.90
N LEU A 101 -4.82 6.66 3.32
CA LEU A 101 -5.65 5.65 3.96
C LEU A 101 -5.32 4.26 3.43
N LEU A 102 -4.99 3.35 4.34
CA LEU A 102 -4.93 1.92 4.11
C LEU A 102 -6.23 1.30 4.61
N LEU A 103 -7.05 0.83 3.68
CA LEU A 103 -8.33 0.19 3.94
C LEU A 103 -8.14 -1.33 3.92
N ILE A 104 -8.64 -2.03 4.93
CA ILE A 104 -8.49 -3.47 5.08
C ILE A 104 -9.84 -4.09 5.46
N SER A 105 -10.29 -5.06 4.68
CA SER A 105 -11.45 -5.91 4.97
C SER A 105 -11.03 -7.37 4.85
N HIS A 106 -11.59 -8.24 5.69
CA HIS A 106 -11.40 -9.69 5.59
C HIS A 106 -12.62 -10.41 4.96
N GLN A 107 -13.42 -9.68 4.16
CA GLN A 107 -14.76 -10.09 3.71
C GLN A 107 -15.69 -10.40 4.87
N GLU A 108 -15.65 -9.50 5.85
CA GLU A 108 -16.51 -9.52 7.04
C GLU A 108 -17.29 -8.20 7.11
N ARG A 109 -18.01 -7.98 8.21
CA ARG A 109 -18.77 -6.75 8.45
C ARG A 109 -17.91 -5.54 8.75
N ASP A 110 -16.66 -5.76 9.14
CA ASP A 110 -15.77 -4.71 9.63
C ASP A 110 -14.77 -4.30 8.56
N LEU A 111 -14.71 -2.99 8.33
CA LEU A 111 -13.71 -2.30 7.55
C LEU A 111 -12.74 -1.60 8.49
N ARG A 112 -11.47 -2.03 8.49
CA ARG A 112 -10.39 -1.33 9.20
C ARG A 112 -9.83 -0.22 8.33
N VAL A 113 -9.65 0.95 8.94
CA VAL A 113 -9.10 2.14 8.31
C VAL A 113 -7.85 2.53 9.06
N TRP A 114 -6.71 2.58 8.38
CA TRP A 114 -5.47 3.09 8.94
C TRP A 114 -5.05 4.35 8.21
N ASN A 115 -4.99 5.46 8.95
CA ASN A 115 -4.39 6.70 8.48
C ASN A 115 -2.86 6.62 8.61
N LEU A 116 -2.14 6.52 7.49
CA LEU A 116 -0.67 6.43 7.46
C LEU A 116 0.02 7.76 7.79
N GLU A 117 -0.72 8.88 7.70
CA GLU A 117 -0.21 10.20 8.06
C GLU A 117 -0.19 10.37 9.58
N THR A 118 -1.30 10.08 10.26
CA THR A 118 -1.45 10.26 11.72
C THR A 118 -1.15 8.99 12.52
N GLU A 119 -1.02 7.85 11.85
CA GLU A 119 -0.88 6.50 12.43
C GLU A 119 -2.09 6.01 13.22
N GLU A 120 -3.21 6.73 13.13
CA GLU A 120 -4.47 6.36 13.77
C GLU A 120 -5.14 5.20 13.04
N ASN A 121 -5.71 4.30 13.83
CA ASN A 121 -6.46 3.15 13.36
C ASN A 121 -7.92 3.28 13.80
N GLY A 122 -8.85 2.93 12.91
CA GLY A 122 -10.28 2.94 13.15
C GLY A 122 -10.97 1.74 12.54
N THR A 123 -12.25 1.54 12.89
CA THR A 123 -13.09 0.49 12.31
C THR A 123 -14.46 1.07 11.97
N ILE A 124 -14.95 0.72 10.78
CA ILE A 124 -16.28 1.04 10.29
C ILE A 124 -16.99 -0.30 10.10
N SER A 125 -18.10 -0.49 10.80
CA SER A 125 -18.86 -1.75 10.74
C SER A 125 -20.17 -1.56 9.97
N LEU A 126 -20.56 -2.59 9.21
CA LEU A 126 -21.93 -2.71 8.72
C LEU A 126 -22.85 -2.89 9.93
N GLN A 127 -23.72 -1.92 10.20
CA GLN A 127 -24.60 -1.91 11.37
C GLN A 127 -26.01 -2.37 11.01
N SER A 128 -26.58 -3.32 11.75
CA SER A 128 -27.97 -3.72 11.54
C SER A 128 -28.98 -2.60 11.76
N ALA A 129 -28.66 -1.64 12.65
CA ALA A 129 -29.44 -0.41 12.82
C ALA A 129 -29.51 0.46 11.54
N LYS A 130 -28.59 0.23 10.58
CA LYS A 130 -28.56 0.88 9.26
C LYS A 130 -29.09 -0.03 8.13
N GLY A 131 -29.71 -1.16 8.47
CA GLY A 131 -30.37 -2.06 7.50
C GLY A 131 -29.52 -3.24 7.00
N TYR A 132 -28.29 -3.42 7.48
CA TYR A 132 -27.45 -4.56 7.08
C TYR A 132 -27.82 -5.87 7.79
N SER A 133 -27.93 -6.96 7.02
CA SER A 133 -28.15 -8.32 7.51
C SER A 133 -26.95 -8.82 8.31
N ALA A 134 -27.16 -9.80 9.19
CA ALA A 134 -26.11 -10.50 9.96
C ALA A 134 -24.96 -11.01 9.07
N ASP A 135 -25.31 -11.47 7.87
CA ASP A 135 -24.43 -12.15 6.93
C ASP A 135 -23.81 -11.23 5.87
N ASP A 136 -24.10 -9.93 5.90
CA ASP A 136 -23.52 -8.97 4.96
C ASP A 136 -22.01 -8.81 5.20
N ALA A 137 -21.25 -8.66 4.11
CA ALA A 137 -19.80 -8.54 4.13
C ALA A 137 -19.30 -7.44 3.19
N VAL A 138 -18.17 -6.83 3.55
CA VAL A 138 -17.47 -5.85 2.72
C VAL A 138 -16.60 -6.58 1.70
N LEU A 139 -17.05 -6.61 0.44
CA LEU A 139 -16.36 -7.30 -0.65
C LEU A 139 -15.39 -6.41 -1.44
N CYS A 140 -15.66 -5.11 -1.52
CA CYS A 140 -14.83 -4.14 -2.23
C CYS A 140 -14.86 -2.78 -1.52
N MET A 141 -13.83 -1.98 -1.77
CA MET A 141 -13.64 -0.69 -1.11
C MET A 141 -12.97 0.29 -2.07
N ASP A 142 -13.44 1.53 -2.07
CA ASP A 142 -12.75 2.65 -2.69
C ASP A 142 -12.94 3.89 -1.82
N TYR A 143 -12.11 4.90 -2.06
CA TYR A 143 -12.15 6.15 -1.32
C TYR A 143 -12.23 7.34 -2.27
N SER A 144 -13.09 8.30 -1.93
CA SER A 144 -13.20 9.58 -2.59
C SER A 144 -13.11 10.71 -1.57
N LYS A 145 -12.25 11.69 -1.86
CA LYS A 145 -12.12 12.92 -1.07
C LYS A 145 -13.34 13.84 -1.17
N LYS A 146 -14.25 13.61 -2.14
CA LYS A 146 -15.47 14.43 -2.25
C LYS A 146 -16.32 14.24 -1.01
N LYS A 147 -16.46 15.30 -0.21
CA LYS A 147 -17.52 15.42 0.80
C LYS A 147 -18.87 15.52 0.10
N GLY A 148 -19.54 14.38 -0.07
CA GLY A 148 -20.86 14.31 -0.66
C GLY A 148 -21.31 12.86 -0.80
N MET A 149 -22.39 12.53 -0.09
CA MET A 149 -23.12 11.26 -0.08
C MET A 149 -23.17 10.63 -1.48
N GLN A 150 -22.49 9.49 -1.67
CA GLN A 150 -22.77 8.64 -2.83
C GLN A 150 -23.99 7.80 -2.47
N THR A 151 -25.17 8.22 -2.94
CA THR A 151 -26.30 7.32 -3.10
C THR A 151 -26.08 6.54 -4.38
N GLU A 152 -25.64 5.28 -4.28
CA GLU A 152 -25.94 4.33 -5.34
C GLU A 152 -27.44 4.06 -5.31
N LYS A 153 -28.09 4.25 -6.47
CA LYS A 153 -29.49 3.92 -6.72
C LYS A 153 -29.57 2.60 -7.47
#